data_AF-A0A3D1AVV5-F1
#
_entry.id   AF-A0A3D1AVV5-F1
#
_cell.length_a   1.000
_cell.length_b   1.000
_cell.length_c   1.000
_cell.angle_alpha   90.00
_cell.angle_beta   90.00
_cell.angle_gamma   90.00
#
_symmetry.space_group_name_H-M   'P 1'
#
loop_
_entity.id
_entity.type
_entity.pdbx_description
1 polymer ?
#
loop_
_entity_poly.entity_id
_entity_poly.type
_entity_poly.pdbx_seq_one_letter_code
_entity_poly.pdbx_strand_id
1 'polypeptide(L)'
;AAPIGIGTSPASSWTGRSDSTLSIDGGRETNNSFLVNGIETRNSRFGSAGIRPSADAIEEFSVQRSTFGAEFGRSSAIINTTIRAGTNELHLAVFEFLRNRNFDANTFFANRAGSRKPAFTQNNFGTAVGGPVVAPFYNGKDKTFWFFNYEGFRQRQANTATALYPSPAQMAGNLADDSWGTGIFPLSSALCQANPKSSKCRDVIDPTNGLAFPGNVIPGSRLDPIVQKQLP
;
A
#
# COMPACT_ATOMS: atom_id res chain seq x y z
N ALA A 1 -15.05 -3.49 -27.01
CA ALA A 1 -13.99 -2.97 -26.13
C ALA A 1 -13.62 -4.07 -25.14
N ALA A 2 -12.37 -4.54 -25.12
CA ALA A 2 -11.95 -5.57 -24.17
C ALA A 2 -11.87 -5.04 -22.73
N PRO A 3 -12.15 -5.87 -21.71
CA PRO A 3 -12.19 -5.44 -20.33
C PRO A 3 -10.78 -5.06 -19.84
N ILE A 4 -10.67 -3.85 -19.28
CA ILE A 4 -9.51 -3.40 -18.53
C ILE A 4 -9.86 -3.55 -17.05
N GLY A 5 -9.11 -4.37 -16.32
CA GLY A 5 -9.40 -4.73 -14.93
C GLY A 5 -8.26 -4.36 -13.98
N ILE A 6 -8.59 -4.13 -12.70
CA ILE A 6 -7.60 -3.96 -11.64
C ILE A 6 -6.92 -5.33 -11.43
N GLY A 7 -5.58 -5.36 -11.60
CA GLY A 7 -4.80 -6.56 -11.31
C GLY A 7 -4.48 -6.64 -9.82
N THR A 8 -4.38 -7.86 -9.28
CA THR A 8 -3.85 -8.09 -7.93
C THR A 8 -2.54 -8.85 -8.07
N SER A 9 -1.41 -8.14 -7.95
CA SER A 9 -0.10 -8.78 -7.94
C SER A 9 0.32 -9.13 -6.51
N PRO A 10 0.88 -10.34 -6.25
CA PRO A 10 1.50 -10.70 -4.98
C PRO A 10 2.62 -9.74 -4.53
N ALA A 11 3.16 -8.93 -5.45
CA ALA A 11 4.13 -7.88 -5.19
C ALA A 11 3.58 -6.72 -4.35
N SER A 12 2.34 -6.32 -4.62
CA SER A 12 1.69 -5.17 -3.97
C SER A 12 1.49 -5.36 -2.46
N SER A 13 1.41 -6.62 -2.01
CA SER A 13 1.33 -6.98 -0.59
C SER A 13 2.67 -6.91 0.16
N TRP A 14 3.82 -6.91 -0.53
CA TRP A 14 5.15 -6.99 0.11
C TRP A 14 5.79 -5.63 0.41
N THR A 15 5.40 -4.55 -0.28
CA THR A 15 6.09 -3.25 -0.20
C THR A 15 5.28 -2.14 0.48
N GLY A 16 4.04 -2.42 0.91
CA GLY A 16 3.15 -1.40 1.46
C GLY A 16 2.76 -0.30 0.47
N ARG A 17 3.09 -0.47 -0.83
CA ARG A 17 2.61 0.36 -1.93
C ARG A 17 1.52 -0.38 -2.69
N SER A 18 0.41 0.30 -2.90
CA SER A 18 -0.56 -0.06 -3.93
C SER A 18 0.11 0.09 -5.30
N ASP A 19 0.83 -0.93 -5.72
CA ASP A 19 1.32 -1.02 -7.09
C ASP A 19 0.09 -1.09 -8.00
N SER A 20 -0.08 -0.08 -8.84
CA SER A 20 -1.13 -0.02 -9.84
C SER A 20 -0.80 -1.03 -10.94
N THR A 21 -1.30 -2.25 -10.79
CA THR A 21 -1.21 -3.29 -11.81
C THR A 21 -2.53 -3.37 -12.57
N LEU A 22 -2.42 -3.68 -13.85
CA LEU A 22 -3.53 -3.65 -14.81
C LEU A 22 -3.63 -5.02 -15.46
N SER A 23 -4.80 -5.57 -15.68
CA SER A 23 -4.98 -6.72 -16.58
C SER A 23 -5.65 -6.27 -17.87
N ILE A 24 -5.09 -6.70 -19.00
CA ILE A 24 -5.57 -6.39 -20.34
C ILE A 24 -5.78 -7.73 -21.06
N ASP A 25 -6.96 -7.92 -21.66
CA ASP A 25 -7.34 -9.13 -22.40
C ASP A 25 -7.22 -10.44 -21.59
N GLY A 26 -7.36 -10.36 -20.26
CA GLY A 26 -7.17 -11.51 -19.36
C GLY A 26 -5.71 -11.94 -19.19
N GLY A 27 -4.77 -11.18 -19.74
CA GLY A 27 -3.34 -11.36 -19.56
C GLY A 27 -2.89 -11.08 -18.12
N ARG A 28 -1.74 -11.66 -17.76
CA ARG A 28 -1.09 -11.42 -16.46
C ARG A 28 -0.73 -9.95 -16.33
N GLU A 29 -1.04 -9.35 -15.19
CA GLU A 29 -0.89 -7.93 -14.92
C GLU A 29 0.57 -7.43 -14.95
N THR A 30 1.50 -8.33 -14.67
CA THR A 30 2.95 -8.06 -14.71
C THR A 30 3.53 -8.08 -16.12
N ASN A 31 2.76 -8.53 -17.12
CA ASN A 31 3.22 -8.63 -18.50
C ASN A 31 2.94 -7.37 -19.31
N ASN A 32 2.28 -6.36 -18.74
CA ASN A 32 2.11 -5.09 -19.43
C ASN A 32 3.41 -4.30 -19.44
N SER A 33 3.70 -3.60 -20.53
CA SER A 33 4.77 -2.60 -20.56
C SER A 33 4.22 -1.23 -20.20
N PHE A 34 4.98 -0.48 -19.41
CA PHE A 34 4.69 0.90 -19.07
C PHE A 34 5.81 1.77 -19.60
N LEU A 35 5.51 2.65 -20.56
CA LEU A 35 6.46 3.51 -21.22
C LEU A 35 6.16 4.96 -20.90
N VAL A 36 7.22 5.76 -20.78
CA VAL A 36 7.14 7.21 -20.69
C VAL A 36 7.96 7.78 -21.84
N ASN A 37 7.32 8.53 -22.73
CA ASN A 37 7.90 9.00 -23.99
C ASN A 37 8.53 7.86 -24.82
N GLY A 38 7.90 6.67 -24.82
CA GLY A 38 8.41 5.50 -25.53
C GLY A 38 9.58 4.77 -24.84
N ILE A 39 10.03 5.21 -23.66
CA ILE A 39 11.07 4.53 -22.87
C ILE A 39 10.40 3.65 -21.81
N GLU A 40 10.77 2.37 -21.74
CA GLU A 40 10.20 1.45 -20.76
C GLU A 40 10.60 1.82 -19.32
N THR A 41 9.59 1.98 -18.47
CA THR A 41 9.70 2.29 -17.04
C THR A 41 9.12 1.19 -16.16
N ARG A 42 8.69 0.07 -16.75
CA ARG A 42 8.12 -1.06 -16.01
C ARG A 42 9.07 -1.52 -14.91
N ASN A 43 8.56 -1.69 -13.71
CA ASN A 43 9.31 -2.29 -12.62
C ASN A 43 9.71 -3.74 -12.98
N SER A 44 11.01 -4.02 -13.06
CA SER A 44 11.51 -5.33 -13.51
C SER A 44 11.19 -6.49 -12.57
N ARG A 45 10.95 -6.20 -11.28
CA ARG A 45 10.66 -7.23 -10.26
C ARG A 45 9.16 -7.53 -10.16
N PHE A 46 8.33 -6.50 -10.32
CA PHE A 46 6.90 -6.57 -9.98
C PHE A 46 5.98 -6.33 -11.17
N GLY A 47 6.51 -5.88 -12.32
CA GLY A 47 5.74 -5.62 -13.53
C GLY A 47 4.75 -4.46 -13.43
N SER A 48 4.89 -3.59 -12.42
CA SER A 48 4.07 -2.40 -12.19
C SER A 48 4.61 -1.16 -12.90
N ALA A 49 3.79 -0.11 -13.01
CA ALA A 49 4.21 1.18 -13.57
C ALA A 49 5.28 1.83 -12.68
N GLY A 50 6.49 2.08 -13.22
CA GLY A 50 7.59 2.64 -12.45
C GLY A 50 7.53 4.16 -12.32
N ILE A 51 7.27 4.87 -13.42
CA ILE A 51 7.09 6.33 -13.43
C ILE A 51 5.61 6.62 -13.70
N ARG A 52 5.05 7.53 -12.91
CA ARG A 52 3.67 7.98 -13.02
C ARG A 52 3.69 9.50 -13.09
N PRO A 53 3.66 10.10 -14.29
CA PRO A 53 3.55 11.55 -14.44
C PRO A 53 2.26 12.07 -13.80
N SER A 54 2.26 13.34 -13.42
CA SER A 54 1.04 14.03 -13.01
C SER A 54 0.05 14.09 -14.16
N ALA A 55 -1.25 14.10 -13.87
CA ALA A 55 -2.28 14.18 -14.90
C ALA A 55 -2.09 15.42 -15.81
N ASP A 56 -1.72 16.56 -15.22
CA ASP A 56 -1.47 17.80 -15.95
C ASP A 56 -0.20 17.77 -16.82
N ALA A 57 0.78 16.91 -16.49
CA ALA A 57 1.98 16.72 -17.31
C ALA A 57 1.75 15.79 -18.52
N ILE A 58 0.65 15.04 -18.55
CA ILE A 58 0.36 14.11 -19.64
C ILE A 58 -0.23 14.88 -20.82
N GLU A 59 0.40 14.70 -21.98
CA GLU A 59 -0.12 15.16 -23.27
C GLU A 59 -1.02 14.08 -23.87
N GLU A 60 -0.51 12.85 -23.92
CA GLU A 60 -1.21 11.71 -24.51
C GLU A 60 -1.01 10.47 -23.65
N PHE A 61 -2.08 9.67 -23.57
CA PHE A 61 -2.05 8.33 -23.01
C PHE A 61 -2.55 7.34 -24.05
N SER A 62 -1.65 6.47 -24.52
CA SER A 62 -1.94 5.49 -25.57
C SER A 62 -1.84 4.08 -25.05
N VAL A 63 -2.85 3.26 -25.37
CA VAL A 63 -2.92 1.85 -24.97
C VAL A 63 -3.03 1.00 -26.21
N GLN A 64 -1.99 0.24 -26.50
CA GLN A 64 -1.95 -0.70 -27.61
C GLN A 64 -2.15 -2.12 -27.06
N ARG A 65 -3.15 -2.82 -27.61
CA ARG A 65 -3.57 -4.16 -27.22
C ARG A 65 -3.44 -5.10 -28.41
N SER A 66 -2.95 -6.32 -28.17
CA SER A 66 -2.90 -7.46 -29.11
C SER A 66 -2.08 -7.30 -30.40
N THR A 67 -2.05 -6.11 -31.03
CA THR A 67 -1.34 -5.84 -32.29
C THR A 67 -0.45 -4.59 -32.12
N PHE A 68 0.80 -4.82 -31.74
CA PHE A 68 1.86 -3.81 -31.67
C PHE A 68 3.13 -4.40 -32.29
N GLY A 69 4.04 -3.54 -32.72
CA GLY A 69 5.24 -3.98 -33.43
C GLY A 69 6.20 -4.80 -32.56
N ALA A 70 7.09 -5.54 -33.21
CA ALA A 70 8.05 -6.44 -32.55
C ALA A 70 9.08 -5.70 -31.66
N GLU A 71 9.23 -4.38 -31.84
CA GLU A 71 10.05 -3.50 -31.00
C GLU A 71 9.63 -3.52 -29.52
N PHE A 72 8.37 -3.84 -29.23
CA PHE A 72 7.84 -3.90 -27.87
C PHE A 72 7.78 -5.32 -27.29
N GLY A 73 8.80 -6.14 -27.60
CA GLY A 73 8.87 -7.54 -27.20
C GLY A 73 8.65 -7.81 -25.70
N ARG A 74 8.20 -9.03 -25.37
CA ARG A 74 7.95 -9.53 -23.99
C ARG A 74 6.88 -8.76 -23.21
N SER A 75 5.92 -8.16 -23.90
CA SER A 75 4.77 -7.52 -23.26
C SER A 75 3.44 -7.97 -23.88
N SER A 76 2.38 -8.01 -23.08
CA SER A 76 1.02 -8.40 -23.52
C SER A 76 0.19 -7.20 -23.97
N ALA A 77 0.52 -6.01 -23.46
CA ALA A 77 -0.03 -4.74 -23.88
C ALA A 77 0.96 -3.63 -23.55
N ILE A 78 0.89 -2.54 -24.31
CA ILE A 78 1.81 -1.41 -24.24
C ILE A 78 1.02 -0.19 -23.80
N ILE A 79 1.40 0.38 -22.65
CA ILE A 79 0.84 1.61 -22.13
C ILE A 79 1.93 2.67 -22.26
N ASN A 80 1.77 3.59 -23.21
CA ASN A 80 2.70 4.69 -23.40
C ASN A 80 2.09 6.00 -22.93
N THR A 81 2.82 6.71 -22.07
CA THR A 81 2.45 8.02 -21.57
C THR A 81 3.42 9.05 -22.13
N THR A 82 2.91 10.00 -22.92
CA THR A 82 3.70 11.10 -23.47
C THR A 82 3.58 12.32 -22.57
N ILE A 83 4.71 12.89 -22.16
CA ILE A 83 4.76 14.11 -21.35
C ILE A 83 4.70 15.31 -22.28
N ARG A 84 3.95 16.34 -21.88
CA ARG A 84 3.88 17.63 -22.58
C ARG A 84 5.25 18.22 -22.85
N ALA A 85 5.42 18.78 -24.05
CA ALA A 85 6.52 19.66 -24.37
C ALA A 85 6.18 21.13 -24.07
N GLY A 86 7.21 21.99 -24.03
CA GLY A 86 6.99 23.44 -23.99
C GLY A 86 6.45 23.97 -25.31
N THR A 87 5.84 25.16 -25.28
CA THR A 87 5.24 25.79 -26.48
C THR A 87 5.83 27.16 -26.75
N ASN A 88 5.41 27.81 -27.84
CA ASN A 88 5.76 29.21 -28.12
C ASN A 88 5.16 30.23 -27.16
N GLU A 89 4.15 29.82 -26.39
CA GLU A 89 3.49 30.65 -25.40
C GLU A 89 3.78 30.11 -23.99
N LEU A 90 3.82 31.04 -23.03
CA LEU A 90 3.98 30.66 -21.63
C LEU A 90 2.63 30.13 -21.12
N HIS A 91 2.62 28.87 -20.69
CA HIS A 91 1.47 28.25 -20.05
C HIS A 91 1.83 27.85 -18.61
N LEU A 92 0.91 28.11 -17.68
CA LEU A 92 1.00 27.75 -16.28
C LEU A 92 -0.32 27.11 -15.84
N ALA A 93 -0.24 25.95 -15.20
CA ALA A 93 -1.34 25.29 -14.53
C ALA A 93 -0.93 25.00 -13.08
N VAL A 94 -1.81 25.29 -12.13
CA VAL A 94 -1.61 24.99 -10.69
C VAL A 94 -2.85 24.25 -10.21
N PHE A 95 -2.64 23.20 -9.42
CA PHE A 95 -3.72 22.36 -8.92
C PHE A 95 -3.52 21.96 -7.46
N GLU A 96 -4.63 21.64 -6.79
CA GLU A 96 -4.68 21.01 -5.47
C GLU A 96 -5.93 20.11 -5.42
N PHE A 97 -5.73 18.86 -5.02
CA PHE A 97 -6.78 17.88 -4.78
C PHE A 97 -6.73 17.43 -3.33
N LEU A 98 -7.70 17.94 -2.55
CA LEU A 98 -7.88 17.58 -1.15
C LEU A 98 -8.89 16.44 -1.01
N ARG A 99 -8.49 15.37 -0.32
CA ARG A 99 -9.43 14.37 0.21
C ARG A 99 -9.25 14.24 1.72
N ASN A 100 -10.35 14.22 2.47
CA ASN A 100 -10.26 14.12 3.91
C ASN A 100 -11.47 13.41 4.53
N ARG A 101 -11.35 13.10 5.82
CA ARG A 101 -12.43 12.41 6.55
C ARG A 101 -13.73 13.23 6.67
N ASN A 102 -13.68 14.55 6.50
CA ASN A 102 -14.87 15.41 6.64
C ASN A 102 -15.74 15.37 5.37
N PHE A 103 -15.11 15.17 4.20
CA PHE A 103 -15.81 15.10 2.91
C PHE A 103 -16.12 13.67 2.47
N ASP A 104 -15.27 12.69 2.81
CA ASP A 104 -15.52 11.30 2.40
C ASP A 104 -16.64 10.66 3.27
N ALA A 105 -17.24 9.54 2.84
CA ALA A 105 -18.09 8.71 3.70
C ALA A 105 -17.25 7.77 4.59
N ASN A 106 -17.87 7.10 5.57
CA ASN A 106 -17.25 5.98 6.29
C ASN A 106 -17.46 4.67 5.53
N THR A 107 -16.63 3.64 5.79
CA THR A 107 -16.79 2.34 5.12
C THR A 107 -18.00 1.59 5.69
N PHE A 108 -18.59 0.71 4.88
CA PHE A 108 -19.74 -0.12 5.30
C PHE A 108 -19.43 -0.91 6.58
N PHE A 109 -18.27 -1.57 6.66
CA PHE A 109 -17.91 -2.39 7.81
C PHE A 109 -17.65 -1.56 9.07
N ALA A 110 -17.02 -0.38 8.95
CA ALA A 110 -16.82 0.51 10.07
C ALA A 110 -18.16 1.03 10.61
N ASN A 111 -19.10 1.39 9.73
CA ASN A 111 -20.46 1.76 10.12
C ASN A 111 -21.20 0.61 10.81
N ARG A 112 -21.11 -0.61 10.26
CA ARG A 112 -21.73 -1.81 10.85
C ARG A 112 -21.18 -2.13 12.24
N ALA A 113 -19.90 -1.85 12.47
CA ALA A 113 -19.24 -2.05 13.76
C ALA A 113 -19.38 -0.87 14.73
N GLY A 114 -20.17 0.17 14.41
CA GLY A 114 -20.29 1.39 15.22
C GLY A 114 -18.97 2.16 15.37
N SER A 115 -17.98 1.87 14.53
CA SER A 115 -16.64 2.43 14.60
C SER A 115 -16.60 3.82 13.97
N ARG A 116 -15.95 4.77 14.68
CA ARG A 116 -15.76 6.12 14.17
C ARG A 116 -14.90 6.10 12.91
N LYS A 117 -15.18 7.05 12.01
CA LYS A 117 -14.40 7.22 10.80
C LYS A 117 -12.92 7.48 11.14
N PRO A 118 -11.97 6.70 10.59
CA PRO A 118 -10.56 6.89 10.85
C PRO A 118 -10.06 8.25 10.36
N ALA A 119 -8.96 8.73 10.95
CA ALA A 119 -8.29 9.92 10.47
C ALA A 119 -7.78 9.70 9.04
N PHE A 120 -8.15 10.59 8.12
CA PHE A 120 -7.70 10.55 6.74
C PHE A 120 -7.58 11.98 6.21
N THR A 121 -6.41 12.29 5.63
CA THR A 121 -6.16 13.54 4.92
C THR A 121 -5.12 13.26 3.84
N GLN A 122 -5.46 13.54 2.60
CA GLN A 122 -4.62 13.41 1.41
C GLN A 122 -4.64 14.76 0.70
N ASN A 123 -3.46 15.32 0.47
CA ASN A 123 -3.26 16.53 -0.34
C ASN A 123 -2.43 16.11 -1.55
N ASN A 124 -2.90 16.45 -2.73
CA ASN A 124 -2.16 16.26 -3.97
C ASN A 124 -2.14 17.57 -4.75
N PHE A 125 -1.00 18.24 -4.74
CA PHE A 125 -0.85 19.55 -5.34
C PHE A 125 0.31 19.58 -6.30
N GLY A 126 0.28 20.54 -7.22
CA GLY A 126 1.35 20.65 -8.17
C GLY A 126 1.22 21.84 -9.08
N THR A 127 2.19 21.91 -9.97
CA THR A 127 2.26 22.92 -11.01
C THR A 127 2.88 22.33 -12.27
N ALA A 128 2.37 22.74 -13.41
CA ALA A 128 2.93 22.47 -14.71
C ALA A 128 3.14 23.80 -15.43
N VAL A 129 4.36 24.05 -15.90
CA VAL A 129 4.70 25.30 -16.58
C VAL A 129 5.61 25.01 -17.77
N GLY A 130 5.37 25.67 -18.89
CA GLY A 130 6.20 25.53 -20.07
C GLY A 130 6.12 26.73 -20.99
N GLY A 131 7.11 26.87 -21.86
CA GLY A 131 7.21 27.99 -22.78
C GLY A 131 8.51 27.99 -23.58
N PRO A 132 8.80 29.05 -24.34
CA PRO A 132 10.05 29.18 -25.06
C PRO A 132 11.18 29.57 -24.12
N VAL A 133 12.41 29.15 -24.44
CA VAL A 133 13.60 29.60 -23.71
C VAL A 133 13.93 31.02 -24.12
N VAL A 134 13.79 31.97 -23.20
CA VAL A 134 14.14 33.38 -23.40
C VAL A 134 15.28 33.75 -22.45
N ALA A 135 16.42 34.12 -23.02
CA ALA A 135 17.61 34.57 -22.30
C ALA A 135 18.17 35.86 -22.94
N PRO A 136 19.04 36.64 -22.24
CA PRO A 136 19.46 37.97 -22.69
C PRO A 136 20.02 38.06 -24.12
N PHE A 137 20.64 36.99 -24.63
CA PHE A 137 21.19 36.92 -25.99
C PHE A 137 20.56 35.81 -26.83
N TYR A 138 19.46 35.21 -26.37
CA TYR A 138 18.81 34.09 -27.05
C TYR A 138 17.29 34.19 -26.98
N ASN A 139 16.66 34.36 -28.14
CA ASN A 139 15.23 34.21 -28.30
C ASN A 139 14.93 32.83 -28.88
N GLY A 140 14.51 31.91 -28.01
CA GLY A 140 14.15 30.53 -28.35
C GLY A 140 12.74 30.37 -28.91
N LYS A 141 11.99 31.45 -29.15
CA LYS A 141 10.71 31.34 -29.84
C LYS A 141 10.88 30.65 -31.19
N ASP A 142 10.01 29.69 -31.47
CA ASP A 142 10.04 28.78 -32.62
C ASP A 142 11.28 27.87 -32.72
N LYS A 143 12.10 27.79 -31.67
CA LYS A 143 13.40 27.09 -31.69
C LYS A 143 13.63 26.15 -30.52
N THR A 144 13.50 26.65 -29.29
CA THR A 144 13.79 25.89 -28.07
C THR A 144 12.73 26.14 -27.02
N PHE A 145 12.20 25.04 -26.50
CA PHE A 145 11.12 25.03 -25.54
C PHE A 145 11.53 24.31 -24.26
N TRP A 146 10.91 24.67 -23.15
CA TRP A 146 11.09 24.01 -21.86
C TRP A 146 9.73 23.68 -21.25
N PHE A 147 9.71 22.62 -20.46
CA PHE A 147 8.56 22.21 -19.68
C PHE A 147 9.04 21.72 -18.31
N PHE A 148 8.35 22.14 -17.26
CA PHE A 148 8.61 21.77 -15.88
C PHE A 148 7.30 21.35 -15.23
N ASN A 149 7.33 20.24 -14.50
CA ASN A 149 6.20 19.75 -13.73
C ASN A 149 6.66 19.33 -12.33
N TYR A 150 5.86 19.68 -11.33
CA TYR A 150 6.04 19.25 -9.96
C TYR A 150 4.71 18.77 -9.39
N GLU A 151 4.73 17.60 -8.74
CA GLU A 151 3.60 17.05 -8.00
C GLU A 151 4.05 16.63 -6.60
N GLY A 152 3.29 17.03 -5.60
CA GLY A 152 3.47 16.72 -4.20
C GLY A 152 2.29 15.93 -3.66
N PHE A 153 2.55 14.67 -3.29
CA PHE A 153 1.55 13.80 -2.66
C PHE A 153 1.83 13.65 -1.16
N ARG A 154 0.89 14.10 -0.31
CA ARG A 154 1.00 13.99 1.15
C ARG A 154 -0.24 13.29 1.71
N GLN A 155 -0.05 12.14 2.35
CA GLN A 155 -1.13 11.36 2.94
C GLN A 155 -0.88 11.09 4.43
N ARG A 156 -1.91 11.35 5.25
CA ARG A 156 -2.01 10.95 6.65
C ARG A 156 -3.25 10.09 6.80
N GLN A 157 -3.06 8.84 7.20
CA GLN A 157 -4.14 7.87 7.31
C GLN A 157 -3.96 7.02 8.56
N ALA A 158 -5.02 6.88 9.33
CA ALA A 158 -5.14 5.85 10.34
C ALA A 158 -5.75 4.61 9.69
N ASN A 159 -5.07 3.47 9.84
CA ASN A 159 -5.62 2.17 9.45
C ASN A 159 -6.26 1.54 10.68
N THR A 160 -7.55 1.19 10.59
CA THR A 160 -8.22 0.42 11.61
C THR A 160 -7.97 -1.05 11.32
N ALA A 161 -7.05 -1.67 12.05
CA ALA A 161 -6.85 -3.11 12.03
C ALA A 161 -7.52 -3.72 13.27
N THR A 162 -8.24 -4.82 13.08
CA THR A 162 -8.63 -5.68 14.19
C THR A 162 -7.46 -6.61 14.48
N ALA A 163 -6.80 -6.41 15.60
CA ALA A 163 -5.82 -7.34 16.13
C ALA A 163 -6.37 -7.99 17.38
N LEU A 164 -6.03 -9.26 17.58
CA LEU A 164 -6.18 -9.90 18.86
C LEU A 164 -5.05 -9.41 19.75
N TYR A 165 -5.39 -8.80 20.88
CA TYR A 165 -4.44 -8.36 21.89
C TYR A 165 -4.47 -9.33 23.07
N PRO A 166 -3.37 -9.49 23.81
CA PRO A 166 -3.40 -10.24 25.06
C PRO A 166 -4.40 -9.60 26.03
N SER A 167 -5.19 -10.42 26.72
CA SER A 167 -6.08 -9.91 27.77
C SER A 167 -5.28 -9.36 28.96
N PRO A 168 -5.89 -8.55 29.85
CA PRO A 168 -5.22 -8.10 31.08
C PRO A 168 -4.65 -9.24 31.93
N ALA A 169 -5.31 -10.39 31.97
CA ALA A 169 -4.83 -11.57 32.69
C ALA A 169 -3.60 -12.20 32.00
N GLN A 170 -3.62 -12.28 30.66
CA GLN A 170 -2.45 -12.74 29.89
C GLN A 170 -1.26 -11.80 30.06
N MET A 171 -1.51 -10.49 30.09
CA MET A 171 -0.49 -9.47 30.35
C MET A 171 0.08 -9.56 31.79
N ALA A 172 -0.73 -10.02 32.75
CA ALA A 172 -0.29 -10.34 34.11
C ALA A 172 0.38 -11.72 34.24
N GLY A 173 0.62 -12.42 33.12
CA GLY A 173 1.33 -13.70 33.06
C GLY A 173 0.43 -14.94 32.98
N ASN A 174 -0.90 -14.81 33.10
CA ASN A 174 -1.83 -15.94 32.95
C ASN A 174 -2.16 -16.18 31.48
N LEU A 175 -1.32 -16.97 30.78
CA LEU A 175 -1.46 -17.21 29.34
C LEU A 175 -2.65 -18.11 28.99
N ALA A 176 -3.25 -18.79 29.98
CA ALA A 176 -4.45 -19.62 29.82
C ALA A 176 -5.77 -18.82 29.77
N ASP A 177 -5.75 -17.52 30.05
CA ASP A 177 -6.97 -16.71 29.89
C ASP A 177 -7.35 -16.56 28.40
N ASP A 178 -8.55 -17.01 28.06
CA ASP A 178 -9.08 -17.01 26.69
C ASP A 178 -10.25 -16.03 26.51
N SER A 179 -10.44 -15.11 27.46
CA SER A 179 -11.51 -14.10 27.41
C SER A 179 -11.52 -13.32 26.09
N TRP A 180 -10.36 -13.15 25.44
CA TRP A 180 -10.18 -12.45 24.17
C TRP A 180 -9.82 -13.38 23.00
N GLY A 181 -9.96 -14.71 23.15
CA GLY A 181 -9.77 -15.70 22.09
C GLY A 181 -8.32 -16.09 21.78
N THR A 182 -7.36 -15.57 22.56
CA THR A 182 -5.89 -15.74 22.43
C THR A 182 -5.27 -16.70 23.45
N GLY A 183 -6.08 -17.37 24.27
CA GLY A 183 -5.60 -18.24 25.35
C GLY A 183 -4.85 -19.46 24.84
N ILE A 184 -3.80 -19.85 25.56
CA ILE A 184 -3.11 -21.14 25.38
C ILE A 184 -3.27 -21.98 26.65
N PHE A 185 -3.89 -23.14 26.49
CA PHE A 185 -4.25 -24.02 27.60
C PHE A 185 -3.19 -25.09 27.80
N PRO A 186 -2.89 -25.45 29.07
CA PRO A 186 -1.98 -26.54 29.35
C PRO A 186 -2.56 -27.86 28.84
N LEU A 187 -1.69 -28.78 28.45
CA LEU A 187 -2.07 -30.11 27.94
C LEU A 187 -2.88 -30.92 28.97
N SER A 188 -2.68 -30.63 30.26
CA SER A 188 -3.40 -31.24 31.39
C SER A 188 -4.82 -30.70 31.60
N SER A 189 -5.22 -29.62 30.92
CA SER A 189 -6.57 -29.05 31.06
C SER A 189 -7.65 -29.97 30.49
N ALA A 190 -8.86 -29.92 31.05
CA ALA A 190 -10.00 -30.68 30.55
C ALA A 190 -10.30 -30.41 29.07
N LEU A 191 -10.08 -29.17 28.61
CA LEU A 191 -10.23 -28.79 27.21
C LEU A 191 -9.24 -29.53 26.30
N CYS A 192 -7.96 -29.61 26.70
CA CYS A 192 -6.93 -30.29 25.93
C CYS A 192 -6.99 -31.81 26.03
N GLN A 193 -7.48 -32.35 27.14
CA GLN A 193 -7.78 -33.77 27.26
C GLN A 193 -8.93 -34.18 26.33
N ALA A 194 -9.97 -33.34 26.20
CA ALA A 194 -11.09 -33.58 25.30
C ALA A 194 -10.76 -33.32 23.82
N ASN A 195 -9.89 -32.36 23.52
CA ASN A 195 -9.46 -32.02 22.16
C ASN A 195 -7.94 -31.80 22.06
N PRO A 196 -7.15 -32.88 22.07
CA PRO A 196 -5.68 -32.80 22.11
C PRO A 196 -5.05 -32.24 20.83
N LYS A 197 -5.79 -32.15 19.72
CA LYS A 197 -5.31 -31.60 18.45
C LYS A 197 -5.55 -30.09 18.30
N SER A 198 -6.17 -29.44 19.28
CA SER A 198 -6.40 -28.00 19.24
C SER A 198 -5.07 -27.24 19.18
N SER A 199 -5.00 -26.23 18.31
CA SER A 199 -3.82 -25.34 18.20
C SER A 199 -3.56 -24.53 19.47
N LYS A 200 -4.55 -24.41 20.36
CA LYS A 200 -4.45 -23.74 21.67
C LYS A 200 -3.83 -24.60 22.77
N CYS A 201 -3.65 -25.90 22.54
CA CYS A 201 -3.15 -26.83 23.56
C CYS A 201 -1.63 -26.90 23.54
N ARG A 202 -0.99 -26.13 24.42
CA ARG A 202 0.48 -26.04 24.55
C ARG A 202 0.85 -25.74 26.00
N ASP A 203 1.82 -26.48 26.51
CA ASP A 203 2.44 -26.15 27.79
C ASP A 203 3.46 -25.03 27.59
N VAL A 204 3.41 -24.03 28.46
CA VAL A 204 4.41 -22.96 28.52
C VAL A 204 5.55 -23.48 29.38
N ILE A 205 6.70 -23.69 28.78
CA ILE A 205 7.86 -24.27 29.45
C ILE A 205 8.71 -23.19 30.10
N ASP A 206 9.06 -23.42 31.35
CA ASP A 206 10.02 -22.62 32.09
C ASP A 206 11.44 -22.88 31.55
N PRO A 207 12.13 -21.87 30.99
CA PRO A 207 13.47 -22.03 30.44
C PRO A 207 14.55 -22.36 31.47
N THR A 208 14.29 -22.16 32.77
CA THR A 208 15.29 -22.36 33.83
C THR A 208 15.36 -23.81 34.32
N ASN A 209 14.26 -24.56 34.24
CA ASN A 209 14.17 -25.94 34.73
C ASN A 209 13.55 -26.92 33.72
N GLY A 210 13.06 -26.43 32.58
CA GLY A 210 12.44 -27.25 31.53
C GLY A 210 11.06 -27.81 31.87
N LEU A 211 10.46 -27.42 33.00
CA LEU A 211 9.13 -27.86 33.43
C LEU A 211 8.05 -26.91 32.93
N ALA A 212 6.83 -27.40 32.74
CA ALA A 212 5.69 -26.55 32.40
C ALA A 212 5.32 -25.64 33.58
N PHE A 213 4.99 -24.38 33.30
CA PHE A 213 4.38 -23.51 34.29
C PHE A 213 3.01 -24.07 34.69
N PRO A 214 2.73 -24.21 36.01
CA PRO A 214 1.41 -24.63 36.47
C PRO A 214 0.31 -23.72 35.90
N GLY A 215 -0.64 -24.31 35.19
CA GLY A 215 -1.75 -23.58 34.58
C GLY A 215 -1.34 -22.62 33.46
N ASN A 216 -0.14 -22.73 32.90
CA ASN A 216 0.45 -21.75 31.98
C ASN A 216 0.51 -20.32 32.57
N VAL A 217 0.70 -20.20 33.88
CA VAL A 217 0.83 -18.91 34.57
C VAL A 217 2.31 -18.61 34.85
N ILE A 218 2.84 -17.57 34.21
CA ILE A 218 4.18 -17.04 34.48
C ILE A 218 4.12 -16.14 35.71
N PRO A 219 4.91 -16.39 36.76
CA PRO A 219 4.96 -15.50 37.93
C PRO A 219 5.36 -14.07 37.55
N GLY A 220 4.68 -13.08 38.13
CA GLY A 220 4.92 -11.66 37.81
C GLY A 220 6.36 -11.19 38.05
N SER A 221 7.12 -11.84 38.95
CA SER A 221 8.55 -11.57 39.19
C SER A 221 9.46 -11.97 38.01
N ARG A 222 8.94 -12.75 37.06
CA ARG A 222 9.65 -13.20 35.87
C ARG A 222 9.18 -12.51 34.59
N LEU A 223 8.21 -11.61 34.70
CA LEU A 223 7.80 -10.75 33.60
C LEU A 223 8.75 -9.55 33.54
N ASP A 224 9.08 -9.14 32.32
CA ASP A 224 9.94 -7.99 32.11
C ASP A 224 9.26 -6.71 32.66
N PRO A 225 9.91 -5.95 33.55
CA PRO A 225 9.32 -4.76 34.16
C PRO A 225 9.08 -3.62 33.15
N ILE A 226 9.76 -3.61 32.00
CA ILE A 226 9.49 -2.68 30.90
C ILE A 226 8.17 -3.06 30.23
N VAL A 227 7.95 -4.36 30.00
CA VAL A 227 6.68 -4.87 29.43
C VAL A 227 5.53 -4.59 30.39
N GLN A 228 5.74 -4.75 31.70
CA GLN A 228 4.73 -4.41 32.72
C GLN A 228 4.34 -2.92 32.74
N LYS A 229 5.28 -2.01 32.42
CA LYS A 229 4.99 -0.56 32.32
C LYS A 229 4.27 -0.15 31.04
N GLN A 230 4.29 -0.99 30.01
CA GLN A 230 3.59 -0.77 28.74
C GLN A 230 2.17 -1.35 28.75
N LEU A 231 1.77 -1.99 29.84
CA LEU A 231 0.40 -2.45 30.05
C LEU A 231 -0.49 -1.23 30.30
N PRO A 232 -1.61 -1.09 29.57
CA PRO A 232 -2.53 0.04 29.73
C PRO A 232 -3.21 0.08 31.09
#